data_AF-A0A0R1F9V4-F1
#
_entry.id   AF-A0A0R1F9V4-F1
#
_cell.length_a   1.000
_cell.length_b   1.000
_cell.length_c   1.000
_cell.angle_alpha   90.00
_cell.angle_beta   90.00
_cell.angle_gamma   90.00
#
_symmetry.space_group_name_H-M   'P 1'
#
loop_
_entity.id
_entity.type
_entity.pdbx_description
1 polymer ?
#
loop_
_entity_poly.entity_id
_entity_poly.type
_entity_poly.pdbx_seq_one_letter_code
_entity_poly.pdbx_strand_id
1 'polypeptide(L)'
;MKFETIVNNVAHSIKLRQAKNGIDQFTLPVTFTHKYKIAAGCVVFIVAPDGSYQAKAFDQRYPDIDPEVQHIYHGAYFECDEDIDKMQPLIDAVAEQVN
;
A
#
# COMPACT_ATOMS: atom_id res chain seq x y z
N MET A 1 7.71 7.00 7.83
CA MET A 1 6.68 8.04 7.56
C MET A 1 5.49 7.84 8.48
N LYS A 2 4.86 8.94 8.91
CA LYS A 2 3.65 8.90 9.74
C LYS A 2 2.49 8.21 9.02
N PHE A 3 1.68 7.49 9.79
CA PHE A 3 0.48 6.77 9.32
C PHE A 3 -0.42 7.62 8.43
N GLU A 4 -0.85 8.80 8.91
CA GLU A 4 -1.76 9.69 8.16
C GLU A 4 -1.17 10.16 6.83
N THR A 5 0.15 10.38 6.78
CA THR A 5 0.83 10.77 5.53
C THR A 5 0.79 9.64 4.51
N ILE A 6 0.94 8.39 4.96
CA ILE A 6 0.84 7.22 4.07
C ILE A 6 -0.60 7.06 3.58
N VAL A 7 -1.60 7.16 4.46
CA VAL A 7 -3.02 7.12 4.07
C VAL A 7 -3.29 8.14 2.97
N ASN A 8 -2.90 9.40 3.20
CA ASN A 8 -3.13 10.49 2.23
C ASN A 8 -2.41 10.22 0.90
N ASN A 9 -1.16 9.76 0.93
CA ASN A 9 -0.39 9.49 -0.29
C ASN A 9 -0.99 8.33 -1.09
N VAL A 10 -1.33 7.23 -0.43
CA VAL A 10 -1.93 6.06 -1.08
C VAL A 10 -3.29 6.43 -1.67
N ALA A 11 -4.17 7.06 -0.89
CA ALA A 11 -5.47 7.50 -1.36
C ALA A 11 -5.36 8.49 -2.52
N HIS A 12 -4.42 9.44 -2.46
CA HIS A 12 -4.18 10.39 -3.54
C HIS A 12 -3.72 9.69 -4.82
N SER A 13 -2.78 8.73 -4.74
CA SER A 13 -2.33 7.96 -5.91
C SER A 13 -3.46 7.16 -6.55
N ILE A 14 -4.33 6.54 -5.75
CA ILE A 14 -5.51 5.81 -6.25
C ILE A 14 -6.49 6.79 -6.94
N LYS A 15 -6.84 7.90 -6.28
CA LYS A 15 -7.74 8.93 -6.87
C LYS A 15 -7.19 9.53 -8.15
N LEU A 16 -5.88 9.76 -8.22
CA LEU A 16 -5.24 10.27 -9.43
C LEU A 16 -5.40 9.26 -10.58
N ARG A 17 -5.27 7.96 -10.31
CA ARG A 17 -5.52 6.91 -11.31
C ARG A 17 -6.99 6.87 -11.73
N GLN A 18 -7.93 6.96 -10.80
CA GLN A 18 -9.37 7.02 -11.09
C GLN A 18 -9.74 8.23 -11.96
N ALA A 19 -9.08 9.38 -11.76
CA ALA A 19 -9.32 10.58 -12.54
C ALA A 19 -8.67 10.54 -13.93
N LYS A 20 -7.60 9.78 -14.11
CA LYS A 20 -6.77 9.74 -15.31
C LYS A 20 -6.36 8.31 -15.62
N ASN A 21 -7.32 7.52 -16.09
CA ASN A 21 -7.15 6.11 -16.47
C ASN A 21 -5.74 5.85 -17.02
N GLY A 22 -5.11 4.82 -16.46
CA GLY A 22 -3.78 4.38 -16.85
C GLY A 22 -3.82 3.37 -17.97
N ILE A 23 -2.61 3.00 -18.42
CA ILE A 23 -2.42 1.85 -19.30
C ILE A 23 -2.03 0.64 -18.44
N ASP A 24 -1.14 0.85 -17.46
CA ASP A 24 -0.57 -0.23 -16.66
C ASP A 24 -1.05 -0.23 -15.21
N GLN A 25 -1.13 -1.45 -14.67
CA GLN A 25 -1.29 -1.71 -13.24
C GLN A 25 -0.02 -1.29 -12.50
N PHE A 26 -0.18 -0.81 -11.26
CA PHE A 26 0.94 -0.52 -10.37
C PHE A 26 0.63 -0.89 -8.93
N THR A 27 1.67 -1.01 -8.11
CA THR A 27 1.54 -1.25 -6.67
C THR A 27 2.02 -0.07 -5.84
N LEU A 28 1.48 0.01 -4.63
CA LEU A 28 1.91 0.91 -3.56
C LEU A 28 2.18 0.05 -2.31
N PRO A 29 3.37 -0.58 -2.19
CA PRO A 29 3.72 -1.33 -1.01
C PRO A 29 3.93 -0.42 0.21
N VAL A 30 3.49 -0.90 1.37
CA VAL A 30 3.67 -0.26 2.68
C VAL A 30 4.25 -1.29 3.65
N THR A 31 5.48 -1.06 4.10
CA THR A 31 6.08 -1.82 5.21
C THR A 31 5.95 -1.09 6.53
N PHE A 32 5.93 -1.84 7.62
CA PHE A 32 5.74 -1.31 8.98
C PHE A 32 7.03 -1.46 9.79
N THR A 33 7.11 -0.73 10.90
CA THR A 33 8.24 -0.83 11.84
C THR A 33 7.77 -1.30 13.21
N HIS A 34 8.47 -2.28 13.77
CA HIS A 34 8.30 -2.74 15.14
C HIS A 34 9.55 -2.40 15.93
N LYS A 35 9.46 -1.50 16.92
CA LYS A 35 10.59 -1.06 17.76
C LYS A 35 11.82 -0.64 16.92
N TYR A 36 11.61 0.21 15.92
CA TYR A 36 12.65 0.72 15.00
C TYR A 36 13.30 -0.31 14.08
N LYS A 37 12.69 -1.50 13.94
CA LYS A 37 13.10 -2.52 12.96
C LYS A 37 11.97 -2.76 11.99
N ILE A 38 12.28 -3.07 10.74
CA ILE A 38 11.28 -3.51 9.76
C ILE A 38 10.53 -4.70 10.35
N ALA A 39 9.21 -4.57 10.45
CA ALA A 39 8.35 -5.59 10.96
C ALA A 39 8.09 -6.67 9.91
N ALA A 40 7.67 -7.85 10.36
CA ALA A 40 7.35 -8.94 9.46
C ALA A 40 6.10 -8.67 8.61
N GLY A 41 5.30 -7.63 8.83
CA GLY A 41 4.08 -7.39 8.06
C GLY A 41 4.21 -6.32 6.97
N CYS A 42 3.45 -6.47 5.90
CA CYS A 42 3.27 -5.42 4.89
C CYS A 42 1.87 -5.39 4.28
N VAL A 43 1.48 -4.24 3.73
CA VAL A 43 0.25 -4.08 2.95
C VAL A 43 0.65 -3.66 1.54
N VAL A 44 0.08 -4.30 0.53
CA VAL A 44 0.26 -3.94 -0.87
C VAL A 44 -1.07 -3.51 -1.45
N PHE A 45 -1.15 -2.24 -1.86
CA PHE A 45 -2.27 -1.77 -2.68
C PHE A 45 -1.94 -2.01 -4.14
N ILE A 46 -2.76 -2.78 -4.83
CA ILE A 46 -2.63 -3.10 -6.26
C ILE A 46 -3.68 -2.29 -6.99
N VAL A 47 -3.25 -1.33 -7.80
CA VAL A 47 -4.13 -0.36 -8.48
C VAL A 47 -4.19 -0.69 -9.97
N ALA A 48 -5.39 -1.00 -10.46
CA ALA A 48 -5.65 -1.34 -11.85
C ALA A 48 -5.65 -0.10 -12.77
N PRO A 49 -5.55 -0.29 -14.10
CA PRO A 49 -5.58 0.81 -15.06
C PRO A 49 -6.85 1.69 -14.99
N ASP A 50 -7.99 1.12 -14.62
CA ASP A 50 -9.27 1.82 -14.47
C ASP A 50 -9.44 2.54 -13.12
N GLY A 51 -8.45 2.44 -12.22
CA GLY A 51 -8.50 3.04 -10.89
C GLY A 51 -9.26 2.21 -9.85
N SER A 52 -9.78 1.03 -10.20
CA SER A 52 -10.12 0.02 -9.19
C SER A 52 -8.86 -0.45 -8.48
N TYR A 53 -8.98 -0.92 -7.23
CA TYR A 53 -7.83 -1.40 -6.48
C TYR A 53 -8.18 -2.55 -5.55
N GLN A 54 -7.16 -3.30 -5.15
CA GLN A 54 -7.21 -4.29 -4.07
C GLN A 54 -6.13 -3.97 -3.04
N ALA A 55 -6.43 -4.17 -1.76
CA ALA A 55 -5.43 -4.13 -0.71
C ALA A 55 -5.17 -5.56 -0.21
N LYS A 56 -3.92 -5.98 -0.18
CA LYS A 56 -3.50 -7.29 0.35
C LYS A 56 -2.58 -7.09 1.54
N ALA A 57 -2.93 -7.68 2.68
CA ALA A 57 -2.05 -7.74 3.85
C ALA A 57 -1.26 -9.06 3.83
N PHE A 58 0.01 -8.98 4.20
CA PHE A 58 0.91 -10.12 4.33
C PHE A 58 1.54 -10.09 5.72
N ASP A 59 1.71 -11.27 6.32
CA ASP A 59 2.44 -11.49 7.57
C ASP A 59 3.96 -11.68 7.35
N GLN A 60 4.41 -11.47 6.10
CA GLN A 60 5.81 -11.50 5.66
C GLN A 60 6.29 -10.12 5.19
N ARG A 61 7.60 -9.87 5.36
CA ARG A 61 8.19 -8.61 4.90
C ARG A 61 7.99 -8.51 3.40
N TYR A 62 7.91 -7.29 2.89
CA TYR A 62 7.67 -7.09 1.46
C TYR A 62 8.60 -7.91 0.53
N PRO A 63 9.93 -8.02 0.78
CA PRO A 63 10.81 -8.83 -0.07
C PRO A 63 10.57 -10.35 0.01
N ASP A 64 9.77 -10.82 0.96
CA ASP A 64 9.51 -12.24 1.23
C ASP A 64 8.09 -12.68 0.81
N ILE A 65 7.25 -11.76 0.29
CA ILE A 65 5.89 -12.08 -0.21
C ILE A 65 5.90 -12.77 -1.58
N ASP A 66 4.71 -13.11 -2.08
CA ASP A 66 4.49 -13.67 -3.42
C ASP A 66 5.26 -12.91 -4.53
N PRO A 67 6.18 -13.57 -5.26
CA PRO A 67 6.93 -12.98 -6.36
C PRO A 67 6.05 -12.37 -7.47
N GLU A 68 4.83 -12.90 -7.69
CA GLU A 68 3.92 -12.33 -8.70
C GLU A 68 3.52 -10.91 -8.33
N VAL A 69 3.33 -10.62 -7.04
CA VAL A 69 2.98 -9.27 -6.55
C VAL A 69 4.21 -8.35 -6.55
N GLN A 70 5.40 -8.89 -6.26
CA GLN A 70 6.66 -8.13 -6.30
C GLN A 70 7.10 -7.72 -7.70
N HIS A 71 6.70 -8.48 -8.73
CA HIS A 71 7.06 -8.16 -10.12
C HIS A 71 6.16 -7.10 -10.76
N ILE A 72 5.07 -6.69 -10.10
CA ILE A 72 4.24 -5.57 -10.57
C ILE A 72 5.01 -4.27 -10.36
N TYR A 73 4.96 -3.34 -11.31
CA TYR A 73 5.63 -2.04 -11.20
C TYR A 73 5.23 -1.27 -9.92
N HIS A 74 6.21 -0.78 -9.17
CA HIS A 74 5.98 0.02 -7.96
C HIS A 74 5.82 1.49 -8.32
N GLY A 75 4.62 2.04 -8.12
CA GLY A 75 4.39 3.48 -8.27
C GLY A 75 5.07 4.29 -7.15
N ALA A 76 5.12 3.72 -5.95
CA ALA A 76 5.84 4.22 -4.79
C ALA A 76 6.01 3.10 -3.77
N TYR A 77 7.01 3.22 -2.89
CA TYR A 77 7.22 2.32 -1.76
C TYR A 77 7.22 3.16 -0.47
N PHE A 78 6.46 2.72 0.54
CA PHE A 78 6.29 3.46 1.78
C PHE A 78 6.76 2.67 2.99
N GLU A 79 7.41 3.38 3.93
CA GLU A 79 7.78 2.86 5.24
C GLU A 79 6.95 3.57 6.30
N CYS A 80 6.09 2.83 6.99
CA CYS A 80 5.24 3.30 8.08
C CYS A 80 5.97 3.19 9.41
N ASP A 81 5.98 4.28 10.17
CA ASP A 81 6.61 4.34 11.50
C ASP A 81 5.76 3.62 12.58
N GLU A 82 4.57 3.12 12.20
CA GLU A 82 3.71 2.32 13.07
C GLU A 82 4.01 0.82 12.97
N ASP A 83 3.40 0.06 13.88
CA ASP A 83 3.52 -1.39 14.00
C ASP A 83 2.53 -2.15 13.09
N ILE A 84 2.69 -3.47 13.00
CA ILE A 84 1.89 -4.36 12.12
C ILE A 84 0.41 -4.41 12.51
N ASP A 85 0.06 -4.02 13.73
CA ASP A 85 -1.34 -3.91 14.17
C ASP A 85 -2.09 -2.80 13.42
N LYS A 86 -1.37 -1.89 12.75
CA LYS A 86 -1.92 -0.84 11.89
C LYS A 86 -2.16 -1.27 10.44
N MET A 87 -1.89 -2.52 10.06
CA MET A 87 -2.15 -2.99 8.69
C MET A 87 -3.62 -2.87 8.30
N GLN A 88 -4.54 -3.41 9.11
CA GLN A 88 -5.98 -3.31 8.82
C GLN A 88 -6.50 -1.87 8.96
N PRO A 89 -6.15 -1.11 10.03
CA PRO A 89 -6.47 0.30 10.10
C PRO A 89 -6.00 1.12 8.89
N LEU A 90 -4.84 0.80 8.30
CA LEU A 90 -4.35 1.46 7.09
C LEU A 90 -5.28 1.19 5.90
N ILE A 91 -5.68 -0.06 5.70
CA ILE A 91 -6.59 -0.46 4.63
C ILE A 91 -7.92 0.27 4.77
N ASP A 92 -8.49 0.28 5.98
CA ASP A 92 -9.77 0.90 6.26
C ASP A 92 -9.72 2.43 6.04
N ALA A 93 -8.66 3.09 6.52
CA ALA A 93 -8.50 4.54 6.37
C ALA A 93 -8.28 4.95 4.89
N VAL A 94 -7.55 4.16 4.11
CA VAL A 94 -7.42 4.39 2.66
C VAL A 94 -8.77 4.20 1.98
N ALA A 95 -9.52 3.16 2.31
CA ALA A 95 -10.84 2.92 1.73
C ALA A 95 -11.82 4.06 2.04
N GLU A 96 -11.86 4.54 3.28
CA GLU A 96 -12.66 5.70 3.68
C GLU A 96 -12.32 6.94 2.87
N GLN A 97 -11.03 7.18 2.62
CA GLN A 97 -10.63 8.35 1.82
C GLN A 97 -10.90 8.18 0.33
N VAL A 98 -10.78 6.97 -0.23
CA VAL A 98 -10.98 6.73 -1.67
C VAL A 98 -12.46 6.77 -2.06
N ASN A 99 -13.35 6.34 -1.16
CA ASN A 99 -14.80 6.36 -1.34
C ASN A 99 -15.39 7.76 -1.57
#